data_AF-A0A8K0VXH0-F1
#
_entry.id   AF-A0A8K0VXH0-F1
#
_cell.length_a   1.000
_cell.length_b   1.000
_cell.length_c   1.000
_cell.angle_alpha   90.00
_cell.angle_beta   90.00
_cell.angle_gamma   90.00
#
_symmetry.space_group_name_H-M   'P 1'
#
loop_
_entity.id
_entity.type
_entity.pdbx_description
1 polymer ?
#
loop_
_entity_poly.entity_id
_entity_poly.type
_entity_poly.pdbx_seq_one_letter_code
_entity_poly.pdbx_strand_id
1 'polypeptide(L)'
;MDPQPPTTSTTKLTNDLLGLLQTTAARVSNTVAGPTHLPRDLMPTATALSTYLTHIATRRSSSPVSADNLSFHILRTRNKAETILDFDARPPKVLSKGKKEWYYLVLSETSDTGDVQILLEGGLRKNKSDVLVGFIEVLDTTIKTWEQRTKQAERIQEAKDKWNAKGKMKSLLQVQNTEAAEKQKRRAAEKKAREKEKEERREPAEKALREMVERQRREREDKQMRAREEGMGEEEEMAKEGLEDDEWLEKEGEMDAGDGEGVNRWEEVDLDSDEFDF
;
A
#
# COMPACT_ATOMS: atom_id res chain seq x y z
N MET A 1 -9.72 -13.03 -5.88
CA MET A 1 -10.97 -12.74 -6.62
C MET A 1 -11.54 -14.06 -7.08
N ASP A 2 -12.81 -14.34 -6.79
CA ASP A 2 -13.51 -15.48 -7.36
C ASP A 2 -13.70 -15.28 -8.88
N PRO A 3 -13.51 -16.31 -9.71
CA PRO A 3 -13.76 -16.20 -11.14
C PRO A 3 -15.25 -15.93 -11.35
N GLN A 4 -15.58 -14.79 -11.94
CA GLN A 4 -16.95 -14.51 -12.37
C GLN A 4 -17.43 -15.63 -13.30
N PRO A 5 -18.70 -16.07 -13.18
CA PRO A 5 -19.26 -17.06 -14.08
C PRO A 5 -19.21 -16.53 -15.52
N PRO A 6 -18.88 -17.36 -16.52
CA PRO A 6 -18.81 -16.95 -17.91
C PRO A 6 -20.17 -16.38 -18.33
N THR A 7 -20.18 -15.19 -18.92
CA THR A 7 -21.40 -14.60 -19.48
C THR A 7 -21.93 -15.47 -20.61
N THR A 8 -23.23 -15.41 -20.92
CA THR A 8 -23.87 -16.13 -22.04
C THR A 8 -23.16 -15.89 -23.38
N SER A 9 -22.55 -14.72 -23.55
CA SER A 9 -21.68 -14.35 -24.67
C SER A 9 -20.41 -15.21 -24.77
N THR A 10 -19.76 -15.48 -23.64
CA THR A 10 -18.51 -16.25 -23.58
C THR A 10 -18.74 -17.73 -23.89
N THR A 11 -19.85 -18.29 -23.42
CA THR A 11 -20.23 -19.69 -23.72
C THR A 11 -20.54 -19.87 -25.20
N LYS A 12 -21.26 -18.91 -25.82
CA LYS A 12 -21.55 -18.94 -27.26
C LYS A 12 -20.26 -18.90 -28.08
N LEU A 13 -19.39 -17.92 -27.82
CA LEU A 13 -18.09 -17.79 -28.49
C LEU A 13 -17.25 -19.08 -28.38
N THR A 14 -17.24 -19.71 -27.21
CA THR A 14 -16.49 -20.95 -26.99
C THR A 14 -16.99 -22.09 -27.88
N ASN A 15 -18.32 -22.24 -28.01
CA ASN A 15 -18.91 -23.27 -28.87
C ASN A 15 -18.62 -23.01 -30.36
N ASP A 16 -18.72 -21.75 -30.79
CA ASP A 16 -18.45 -21.37 -32.18
C ASP A 16 -16.96 -21.61 -32.54
N LEU A 17 -16.04 -21.25 -31.64
CA LEU A 17 -14.61 -21.52 -31.77
C LEU A 17 -14.30 -23.03 -31.78
N LEU A 18 -15.02 -23.83 -30.99
CA LEU A 18 -14.90 -25.28 -31.02
C LEU A 18 -15.26 -25.83 -32.41
N GLY A 19 -16.36 -25.36 -33.01
CA GLY A 19 -16.76 -25.73 -34.37
C GLY A 19 -15.70 -25.36 -35.43
N LEU A 20 -15.10 -24.17 -35.31
CA LEU A 20 -13.99 -23.74 -36.18
C LEU A 20 -12.74 -24.61 -36.03
N LEU A 21 -12.37 -24.95 -34.80
CA LEU A 21 -11.22 -25.82 -34.50
C LEU A 21 -11.45 -27.24 -35.00
N GLN A 22 -12.64 -27.80 -34.81
CA GLN A 22 -13.02 -29.12 -35.33
C GLN A 22 -12.96 -29.18 -36.86
N THR A 23 -13.50 -28.15 -37.53
CA THR A 23 -13.45 -28.03 -39.00
C THR A 23 -12.00 -27.95 -39.49
N THR A 24 -11.16 -27.19 -38.80
CA THR A 24 -9.74 -27.04 -39.12
C THR A 24 -8.98 -28.34 -38.89
N ALA A 25 -9.23 -29.03 -37.78
CA ALA A 25 -8.69 -30.36 -37.48
C ALA A 25 -9.02 -31.36 -38.57
N ALA A 26 -10.30 -31.44 -38.98
CA ALA A 26 -10.72 -32.31 -40.08
C ALA A 26 -10.01 -31.96 -41.40
N ARG A 27 -9.84 -30.67 -41.73
CA ARG A 27 -9.10 -30.24 -42.92
C ARG A 27 -7.62 -30.63 -42.87
N VAL A 28 -6.97 -30.51 -41.72
CA VAL A 28 -5.58 -30.95 -41.54
C VAL A 28 -5.49 -32.46 -41.75
N SER A 29 -6.37 -33.23 -41.10
CA SER A 29 -6.41 -34.69 -41.22
C SER A 29 -6.64 -35.16 -42.65
N ASN A 30 -7.56 -34.53 -43.38
CA ASN A 30 -7.87 -34.93 -44.77
C ASN A 30 -6.78 -34.55 -45.78
N THR A 31 -5.88 -33.61 -45.43
CA THR A 31 -4.86 -33.12 -46.36
C THR A 31 -3.47 -33.71 -46.11
N VAL A 32 -3.32 -34.58 -45.12
CA VAL A 32 -2.03 -35.20 -44.77
C VAL A 32 -2.17 -36.71 -44.82
N ALA A 33 -1.31 -37.37 -45.58
CA ALA A 33 -1.18 -38.82 -45.55
C ALA A 33 -0.46 -39.22 -44.25
N GLY A 34 -1.21 -39.51 -43.18
CA GLY A 34 -0.65 -39.98 -41.91
C GLY A 34 -1.54 -39.68 -40.69
N PRO A 35 -1.26 -40.31 -39.53
CA PRO A 35 -2.00 -40.05 -38.31
C PRO A 35 -1.83 -38.58 -37.91
N THR A 36 -2.94 -37.88 -37.72
CA THR A 36 -2.92 -36.49 -37.27
C THR A 36 -2.71 -36.48 -35.77
N HIS A 37 -1.67 -35.79 -35.29
CA HIS A 37 -1.44 -35.59 -33.86
C HIS A 37 -2.40 -34.53 -33.34
N LEU A 38 -3.69 -34.85 -33.29
CA LEU A 38 -4.67 -33.99 -32.64
C LEU A 38 -4.56 -34.15 -31.13
N PRO A 39 -4.61 -33.04 -30.36
CA PRO A 39 -4.75 -33.12 -28.92
C PRO A 39 -6.00 -33.92 -28.55
N ARG A 40 -5.95 -34.64 -27.42
CA ARG A 40 -7.05 -35.46 -26.92
C ARG A 40 -8.31 -34.67 -26.57
N ASP A 41 -8.26 -33.34 -26.51
CA ASP A 41 -9.44 -32.50 -26.29
C ASP A 41 -9.31 -31.11 -26.93
N LEU A 42 -10.24 -30.76 -27.82
CA LEU A 42 -10.33 -29.44 -28.46
C LEU A 42 -11.11 -28.44 -27.60
N MET A 43 -11.90 -28.89 -26.63
CA MET A 43 -12.72 -28.04 -25.78
C MET A 43 -11.89 -27.11 -24.86
N PRO A 44 -10.81 -27.59 -24.21
CA PRO A 44 -9.90 -26.72 -23.47
C PRO A 44 -9.25 -25.65 -24.36
N THR A 45 -8.91 -26.02 -25.60
CA THR A 45 -8.33 -25.07 -26.57
C THR A 45 -9.34 -24.00 -26.96
N ALA A 46 -10.59 -24.38 -27.24
CA ALA A 46 -11.67 -23.42 -27.55
C ALA A 46 -11.93 -22.47 -26.37
N THR A 47 -11.92 -23.00 -25.15
CA THR A 47 -12.08 -22.23 -23.91
C THR A 47 -10.94 -21.24 -23.72
N ALA A 48 -9.68 -21.69 -23.86
CA ALA A 48 -8.49 -20.87 -23.79
C ALA A 48 -8.51 -19.75 -24.85
N LEU A 49 -8.93 -20.07 -26.07
CA LEU A 49 -9.04 -19.12 -27.16
C LEU A 49 -10.14 -18.08 -26.91
N SER A 50 -11.29 -18.50 -26.39
CA SER A 50 -12.38 -17.61 -25.98
C SER A 50 -11.91 -16.60 -24.92
N THR A 51 -11.17 -17.07 -23.91
CA THR A 51 -10.56 -16.20 -22.89
C THR A 51 -9.56 -15.22 -23.51
N TYR A 52 -8.69 -15.70 -24.39
CA TYR A 52 -7.70 -14.88 -25.09
C TYR A 52 -8.36 -13.78 -25.94
N LEU A 53 -9.37 -14.14 -26.73
CA LEU A 53 -10.08 -13.21 -27.61
C LEU A 53 -10.92 -12.19 -26.83
N THR A 54 -11.56 -12.62 -25.74
CA THR A 54 -12.26 -11.70 -24.82
C THR A 54 -11.30 -10.64 -24.28
N HIS A 55 -10.10 -11.06 -23.87
CA HIS A 55 -9.07 -10.13 -23.41
C HIS A 55 -8.58 -9.17 -24.52
N ILE A 56 -8.37 -9.65 -25.74
CA ILE A 56 -8.04 -8.77 -26.87
C ILE A 56 -9.16 -7.75 -27.11
N ALA A 57 -10.43 -8.18 -27.09
CA ALA A 57 -11.58 -7.30 -27.30
C ALA A 57 -11.61 -6.18 -26.26
N THR A 58 -11.34 -6.46 -24.98
CA THR A 58 -11.30 -5.41 -23.94
C THR A 58 -10.21 -4.36 -24.13
N ARG A 59 -9.14 -4.66 -24.88
CA ARG A 59 -8.04 -3.73 -25.16
C ARG A 59 -8.19 -2.97 -26.46
N ARG A 60 -9.15 -3.36 -27.30
CA ARG A 60 -9.43 -2.69 -28.56
C ARG A 60 -10.50 -1.63 -28.36
N SER A 61 -10.38 -0.54 -29.10
CA SER A 61 -11.44 0.47 -29.26
C SER A 61 -12.48 0.08 -30.32
N SER A 62 -12.30 -1.07 -30.99
CA SER A 62 -13.18 -1.60 -32.02
C SER A 62 -14.24 -2.54 -31.46
N SER A 63 -15.19 -2.93 -32.32
CA SER A 63 -16.27 -3.88 -32.03
C SER A 63 -15.80 -5.20 -31.39
N PRO A 64 -16.69 -5.90 -30.65
CA PRO A 64 -16.41 -7.22 -30.10
C PRO A 64 -16.04 -8.20 -31.22
N VAL A 65 -15.10 -9.10 -30.92
CA VAL A 65 -14.72 -10.18 -31.84
C VAL A 65 -15.92 -11.09 -32.07
N SER A 66 -16.39 -11.19 -33.31
CA SER A 66 -17.46 -12.11 -33.72
C SER A 66 -16.86 -13.39 -34.29
N ALA A 67 -17.37 -14.56 -33.89
CA ALA A 67 -16.91 -15.84 -34.41
C ALA A 67 -17.12 -15.98 -35.93
N ASP A 68 -18.16 -15.35 -36.47
CA ASP A 68 -18.46 -15.36 -37.91
C ASP A 68 -17.37 -14.69 -38.76
N ASN A 69 -16.61 -13.78 -38.14
CA ASN A 69 -15.53 -13.05 -38.78
C ASN A 69 -14.17 -13.74 -38.61
N LEU A 70 -14.12 -14.85 -37.87
CA LEU A 70 -12.89 -15.57 -37.57
C LEU A 70 -12.63 -16.70 -38.57
N SER A 71 -11.36 -16.82 -38.98
CA SER A 71 -10.94 -17.85 -39.90
C SER A 71 -9.56 -18.40 -39.53
N PHE A 72 -9.40 -19.70 -39.72
CA PHE A 72 -8.12 -20.39 -39.59
C PHE A 72 -7.47 -20.59 -40.96
N HIS A 73 -6.21 -20.17 -41.07
CA HIS A 73 -5.41 -20.31 -42.27
C HIS A 73 -4.12 -21.08 -42.00
N ILE A 74 -3.84 -22.09 -42.81
CA ILE A 74 -2.55 -22.79 -42.78
C ILE A 74 -1.64 -22.12 -43.81
N LEU A 75 -0.57 -21.50 -43.34
CA LEU A 75 0.39 -20.79 -44.19
C LEU A 75 1.69 -21.58 -44.31
N ARG A 76 2.28 -21.56 -45.50
CA ARG A 76 3.56 -22.21 -45.81
C ARG A 76 4.66 -21.15 -45.88
N THR A 77 5.77 -21.35 -45.18
CA THR A 77 6.86 -20.38 -45.09
C THR A 77 8.24 -21.05 -44.95
N ARG A 78 9.29 -20.23 -44.82
CA ARG A 78 10.63 -20.65 -44.38
C ARG A 78 10.75 -20.43 -42.88
N ASN A 79 11.56 -21.23 -42.20
CA ASN A 79 11.90 -20.96 -40.81
C ASN A 79 12.93 -19.82 -40.73
N LYS A 80 12.56 -18.72 -40.05
CA LYS A 80 13.43 -17.57 -39.84
C LYS A 80 14.70 -17.93 -39.05
N ALA A 81 14.63 -18.91 -38.15
CA ALA A 81 15.79 -19.37 -37.38
C ALA A 81 16.86 -20.10 -38.24
N GLU A 82 16.48 -20.60 -39.43
CA GLU A 82 17.40 -21.23 -40.38
C GLU A 82 17.97 -20.22 -41.40
N THR A 83 17.77 -18.93 -41.14
CA THR A 83 18.24 -17.83 -41.96
C THR A 83 19.52 -17.27 -41.37
N ILE A 84 20.61 -17.31 -42.12
CA ILE A 84 21.92 -16.79 -41.69
C ILE A 84 22.28 -15.61 -42.59
N LEU A 85 22.84 -14.56 -42.01
CA LEU A 85 23.45 -13.48 -42.75
C LEU A 85 24.88 -13.89 -43.14
N ASP A 86 25.13 -13.92 -44.44
CA ASP A 86 26.48 -13.99 -44.98
C ASP A 86 27.05 -12.58 -45.01
N PHE A 87 27.93 -12.29 -44.04
CA PHE A 87 28.60 -11.01 -43.91
C PHE A 87 29.82 -10.87 -44.84
N ASP A 88 30.28 -11.98 -45.45
CA ASP A 88 31.41 -11.96 -46.39
C ASP A 88 30.96 -11.55 -47.81
N ALA A 89 29.67 -11.71 -48.11
CA ALA A 89 29.06 -11.13 -49.30
C ALA A 89 28.91 -9.61 -49.17
N ARG A 90 29.30 -8.84 -50.20
CA ARG A 90 29.00 -7.39 -50.31
C ARG A 90 28.09 -7.14 -51.51
N PRO A 91 26.82 -6.75 -51.32
CA PRO A 91 26.14 -6.51 -50.03
C PRO A 91 25.85 -7.82 -49.25
N PRO A 92 25.68 -7.75 -47.92
CA PRO A 92 25.39 -8.91 -47.08
C PRO A 92 24.20 -9.69 -47.62
N LYS A 93 24.38 -11.00 -47.81
CA LYS A 93 23.36 -11.84 -48.42
C LYS A 93 22.69 -12.69 -47.35
N VAL A 94 21.36 -12.69 -47.37
CA VAL A 94 20.57 -13.60 -46.54
C VAL A 94 20.65 -15.00 -47.15
N LEU A 95 21.37 -15.91 -46.51
CA LEU A 95 21.42 -17.32 -46.86
C LEU A 95 20.36 -18.08 -46.06
N SER A 96 19.33 -18.55 -46.75
CA SER A 96 18.33 -19.45 -46.16
C SER A 96 18.80 -20.90 -46.28
N LYS A 97 19.14 -21.54 -45.16
CA LYS A 97 19.46 -22.99 -45.12
C LYS A 97 18.20 -23.87 -45.25
N GLY A 98 17.03 -23.30 -44.96
CA GLY A 98 15.75 -24.02 -44.94
C GLY A 98 14.98 -24.01 -46.26
N LYS A 99 14.37 -25.14 -46.62
CA LYS A 99 13.32 -25.19 -47.66
C LYS A 99 12.08 -24.41 -47.20
N LYS A 100 11.29 -23.89 -48.15
CA LYS A 100 9.93 -23.38 -47.89
C LYS A 100 9.01 -24.58 -47.59
N GLU A 101 9.23 -25.31 -46.51
CA GLU A 101 8.44 -26.51 -46.16
C GLU A 101 7.98 -26.46 -44.69
N TRP A 102 7.99 -25.27 -44.11
CA TRP A 102 7.46 -25.04 -42.77
C TRP A 102 6.03 -24.53 -42.86
N TYR A 103 5.21 -24.94 -41.91
CA TYR A 103 3.80 -24.62 -41.82
C TYR A 103 3.48 -24.04 -40.45
N TYR A 104 2.52 -23.14 -40.39
CA TYR A 104 1.96 -22.62 -39.15
C TYR A 104 0.49 -22.31 -39.37
N LEU A 105 -0.27 -22.36 -38.28
CA LEU A 105 -1.68 -22.04 -38.27
C LEU A 105 -1.87 -20.60 -37.80
N VAL A 106 -2.70 -19.84 -38.50
CA VAL A 106 -3.02 -18.45 -38.16
C VAL A 106 -4.50 -18.34 -37.90
N LEU A 107 -4.86 -17.70 -36.79
CA LEU A 107 -6.21 -17.20 -36.57
C LEU A 107 -6.26 -15.75 -37.03
N SER A 108 -7.14 -15.46 -37.99
CA SER A 108 -7.40 -14.11 -38.48
C SER A 108 -8.85 -13.72 -38.25
N GLU A 109 -9.07 -12.41 -38.19
CA GLU A 109 -10.37 -11.77 -38.15
C GLU A 109 -10.53 -10.89 -39.38
N THR A 110 -11.67 -10.99 -40.05
CA THR A 110 -12.04 -10.10 -41.16
C THR A 110 -13.03 -9.07 -40.64
N SER A 111 -12.68 -7.79 -40.74
CA SER A 111 -13.59 -6.70 -40.37
C SER A 111 -14.73 -6.52 -41.37
N ASP A 112 -15.76 -5.79 -40.98
CA ASP A 112 -16.89 -5.45 -41.86
C ASP A 112 -16.46 -4.63 -43.10
N THR A 113 -15.30 -3.98 -43.03
CA THR A 113 -14.70 -3.24 -44.16
C THR A 113 -13.90 -4.13 -45.13
N GLY A 114 -13.69 -5.40 -44.77
CA GLY A 114 -12.89 -6.36 -45.54
C GLY A 114 -11.42 -6.43 -45.11
N ASP A 115 -10.96 -5.56 -44.21
CA ASP A 115 -9.59 -5.63 -43.67
C ASP A 115 -9.38 -6.91 -42.87
N VAL A 116 -8.28 -7.61 -43.13
CA VAL A 116 -7.90 -8.85 -42.46
C VAL A 116 -6.81 -8.58 -41.44
N GLN A 117 -7.07 -8.93 -40.19
CA GLN A 117 -6.10 -8.84 -39.10
C GLN A 117 -5.73 -10.22 -38.57
N ILE A 118 -4.44 -10.46 -38.38
CA ILE A 118 -3.94 -11.65 -37.68
C ILE A 118 -4.09 -11.43 -36.17
N LEU A 119 -4.80 -12.34 -35.51
CA LEU A 119 -5.01 -12.32 -34.06
C LEU A 119 -3.97 -13.18 -33.33
N LEU A 120 -3.66 -14.35 -33.89
CA LEU A 120 -2.72 -15.29 -33.28
C LEU A 120 -2.01 -16.12 -34.35
N GLU A 121 -0.69 -16.20 -34.26
CA GLU A 121 0.16 -17.06 -35.08
C GLU A 121 0.63 -18.25 -34.24
N GLY A 122 0.41 -19.47 -34.73
CA GLY A 122 0.90 -20.69 -34.12
C GLY A 122 2.39 -20.93 -34.38
N GLY A 123 2.95 -21.91 -33.67
CA GLY A 123 4.34 -22.32 -33.83
C GLY A 123 4.62 -22.95 -35.20
N LEU A 124 5.81 -22.66 -35.74
CA LEU A 124 6.29 -23.28 -36.99
C LEU A 124 6.51 -24.79 -36.83
N ARG A 125 6.07 -25.56 -37.83
CA ARG A 125 6.18 -27.03 -37.89
C ARG A 125 6.63 -27.49 -39.27
N LYS A 126 7.45 -28.54 -39.32
CA LYS A 126 7.83 -29.19 -40.60
C LYS A 126 6.70 -30.03 -41.15
N ASN A 127 6.00 -30.76 -40.28
CA ASN A 127 4.86 -31.58 -40.67
C ASN A 127 3.58 -30.75 -40.59
N LYS A 128 2.79 -30.77 -41.67
CA LYS A 128 1.49 -30.10 -41.70
C LYS A 128 0.50 -30.70 -40.69
N SER A 129 0.65 -31.98 -40.31
CA SER A 129 -0.15 -32.63 -39.27
C SER A 129 -0.03 -31.97 -37.89
N ASP A 130 1.11 -31.33 -37.61
CA ASP A 130 1.46 -30.88 -36.27
C ASP A 130 1.15 -29.39 -36.07
N VAL A 131 0.62 -28.71 -37.09
CA VAL A 131 0.35 -27.25 -37.05
C VAL A 131 -0.66 -26.87 -35.97
N LEU A 132 -1.62 -27.75 -35.67
CA LEU A 132 -2.57 -27.55 -34.58
C LEU A 132 -1.92 -27.66 -33.21
N VAL A 133 -1.00 -28.61 -33.04
CA VAL A 133 -0.20 -28.72 -31.81
C VAL A 133 0.62 -27.45 -31.60
N GLY A 134 1.30 -26.98 -32.66
CA GLY A 134 2.07 -25.73 -32.61
C GLY A 134 1.22 -24.49 -32.32
N PHE A 135 -0.03 -24.47 -32.77
CA PHE A 135 -0.96 -23.39 -32.42
C PHE A 135 -1.31 -23.38 -30.94
N ILE A 136 -1.64 -24.56 -30.39
CA ILE A 136 -2.05 -24.72 -28.99
C ILE A 136 -0.92 -24.37 -28.03
N GLU A 137 0.31 -24.84 -28.31
CA GLU A 137 1.48 -24.48 -27.51
C GLU A 137 1.70 -22.97 -27.42
N VAL A 138 1.50 -22.25 -28.53
CA VAL A 138 1.65 -20.79 -28.56
C VAL A 138 0.51 -20.11 -27.82
N LEU A 139 -0.73 -20.59 -27.98
CA LEU A 139 -1.88 -20.08 -27.22
C LEU A 139 -1.64 -20.22 -25.71
N ASP A 140 -1.26 -21.41 -25.24
CA ASP A 140 -0.99 -21.69 -23.83
C ASP A 140 0.15 -20.81 -23.29
N THR A 141 1.24 -20.67 -24.05
CA THR A 141 2.37 -19.81 -23.67
C THR A 141 1.95 -18.34 -23.57
N THR A 142 1.11 -17.89 -24.50
CA THR A 142 0.60 -16.52 -24.51
C THR A 142 -0.29 -16.25 -23.30
N ILE A 143 -1.20 -17.17 -22.96
CA ILE A 143 -2.06 -17.07 -21.78
C ILE A 143 -1.24 -17.08 -20.50
N LYS A 144 -0.29 -18.02 -20.34
CA LYS A 144 0.59 -18.08 -19.17
C LYS A 144 1.39 -16.79 -18.98
N THR A 145 1.94 -16.25 -20.06
CA THR A 145 2.67 -14.96 -20.02
C THR A 145 1.76 -13.82 -19.58
N TRP A 146 0.51 -13.82 -20.05
CA TRP A 146 -0.47 -12.83 -19.66
C TRP A 146 -0.84 -12.93 -18.17
N GLU A 147 -1.19 -14.11 -17.68
CA GLU A 147 -1.51 -14.35 -16.27
C GLU A 147 -0.37 -13.92 -15.33
N GLN A 148 0.88 -14.21 -15.72
CA GLN A 148 2.06 -13.77 -14.97
C GLN A 148 2.15 -12.24 -14.90
N ARG A 149 1.93 -11.54 -16.02
CA ARG A 149 1.94 -10.06 -16.05
C ARG A 149 0.81 -9.46 -15.22
N THR A 150 -0.38 -10.05 -15.25
CA THR A 150 -1.53 -9.59 -14.44
C THR A 150 -1.23 -9.73 -12.95
N LYS A 151 -0.74 -10.90 -12.50
CA LYS A 151 -0.30 -11.11 -11.11
C LYS A 151 0.80 -10.13 -10.69
N GLN A 152 1.73 -9.82 -11.59
CA GLN A 152 2.78 -8.84 -11.31
C GLN A 152 2.21 -7.42 -11.16
N ALA A 153 1.25 -7.03 -12.01
CA ALA A 153 0.59 -5.74 -11.92
C ALA A 153 -0.21 -5.60 -10.61
N GLU A 154 -0.93 -6.64 -10.20
CA GLU A 154 -1.64 -6.70 -8.91
C GLU A 154 -0.68 -6.50 -7.73
N ARG A 155 0.45 -7.22 -7.71
CA ARG A 155 1.49 -7.05 -6.67
C ARG A 155 2.05 -5.62 -6.63
N ILE A 156 2.26 -4.99 -7.79
CA ILE A 156 2.71 -3.60 -7.87
C ILE A 156 1.63 -2.66 -7.30
N GLN A 157 0.37 -2.92 -7.62
CA GLN A 157 -0.75 -2.12 -7.14
C GLN A 157 -0.91 -2.25 -5.62
N GLU A 158 -0.89 -3.46 -5.08
CA GLU A 158 -0.89 -3.71 -3.63
C GLU A 158 0.28 -3.02 -2.92
N ALA A 159 1.48 -3.04 -3.51
CA ALA A 159 2.64 -2.36 -2.97
C ALA A 159 2.45 -0.82 -2.95
N LYS A 160 1.87 -0.25 -4.01
CA LYS A 160 1.52 1.17 -4.08
C LYS A 160 0.48 1.54 -3.02
N ASP A 161 -0.55 0.72 -2.85
CA ASP A 161 -1.61 0.96 -1.89
C ASP A 161 -1.09 0.88 -0.45
N LYS A 162 -0.22 -0.08 -0.15
CA LYS A 162 0.50 -0.16 1.14
C LYS A 162 1.40 1.06 1.38
N TRP A 163 2.13 1.51 0.36
CA TRP A 163 2.97 2.70 0.46
C TRP A 163 2.15 3.98 0.72
N ASN A 164 1.05 4.15 -0.01
CA ASN A 164 0.11 5.26 0.19
C ASN A 164 -0.52 5.24 1.59
N ALA A 165 -0.93 4.07 2.07
CA ALA A 165 -1.47 3.89 3.42
C ALA A 165 -0.44 4.29 4.49
N LYS A 166 0.81 3.86 4.34
CA LYS A 166 1.90 4.23 5.26
C LYS A 166 2.18 5.74 5.24
N GLY A 167 2.13 6.38 4.07
CA GLY A 167 2.25 7.82 3.92
C GLY A 167 1.13 8.58 4.64
N LYS A 168 -0.13 8.16 4.45
CA LYS A 168 -1.29 8.74 5.14
C LYS A 168 -1.18 8.57 6.67
N MET A 169 -0.78 7.40 7.13
CA MET A 169 -0.62 7.13 8.57
C MET A 169 0.49 7.98 9.21
N LYS A 170 1.62 8.17 8.51
CA LYS A 170 2.68 9.08 8.96
C LYS A 170 2.19 10.54 9.07
N SER A 171 1.39 10.99 8.09
CA SER A 171 0.80 12.33 8.12
C SER A 171 -0.19 12.51 9.28
N LEU A 172 -1.03 11.51 9.56
CA LEU A 172 -1.98 11.56 10.68
C LEU A 172 -1.26 11.61 12.04
N LEU A 173 -0.21 10.80 12.23
CA LEU A 173 0.61 10.83 13.44
C LEU A 173 1.30 12.20 13.63
N GLN A 174 1.75 12.83 12.54
CA GLN A 174 2.33 14.16 12.61
C GLN A 174 1.32 15.21 13.08
N VAL A 175 0.08 15.16 12.58
CA VAL A 175 -1.00 16.05 13.01
C VAL A 175 -1.33 15.84 14.50
N GLN A 176 -1.48 14.59 14.94
CA GLN A 176 -1.74 14.26 16.35
C GLN A 176 -0.62 14.77 17.27
N ASN A 177 0.64 14.61 16.87
CA ASN A 177 1.78 15.10 17.65
C ASN A 177 1.80 16.62 17.73
N THR A 178 1.45 17.33 16.64
CA THR A 178 1.36 18.80 16.66
C THR A 178 0.22 19.29 17.56
N GLU A 179 -0.94 18.64 17.52
CA GLU A 179 -2.08 18.98 18.40
C GLU A 179 -1.77 18.72 19.87
N ALA A 180 -1.10 17.59 20.17
CA ALA A 180 -0.66 17.27 21.52
C ALA A 180 0.35 18.31 22.05
N ALA A 181 1.30 18.73 21.22
CA ALA A 181 2.27 19.76 21.57
C ALA A 181 1.61 21.13 21.81
N GLU A 182 0.63 21.52 21.00
CA GLU A 182 -0.14 22.75 21.23
C GLU A 182 -0.94 22.69 22.53
N LYS A 183 -1.59 21.55 22.81
CA LYS A 183 -2.36 21.36 24.05
C LYS A 183 -1.47 21.45 25.29
N GLN A 184 -0.25 20.89 25.24
CA GLN A 184 0.74 21.04 26.31
C GLN A 184 1.16 22.50 26.49
N LYS A 185 1.44 23.23 25.41
CA LYS A 185 1.78 24.65 25.48
C LYS A 185 0.66 25.49 26.10
N ARG A 186 -0.61 25.23 25.75
CA ARG A 186 -1.77 25.92 26.35
C ARG A 186 -1.89 25.65 27.85
N ARG A 187 -1.73 24.40 28.28
CA ARG A 187 -1.74 24.03 29.70
C ARG A 187 -0.60 24.68 30.48
N ALA A 188 0.60 24.74 29.91
CA ALA A 188 1.74 25.39 30.53
C ALA A 188 1.53 26.91 30.66
N ALA A 189 0.97 27.55 29.64
CA ALA A 189 0.62 28.97 29.68
C ALA A 189 -0.46 29.26 30.74
N GLU A 190 -1.49 28.43 30.83
CA GLU A 190 -2.54 28.55 31.85
C GLU A 190 -1.99 28.38 33.26
N LYS A 191 -1.10 27.40 33.47
CA LYS A 191 -0.43 27.20 34.76
C LYS A 191 0.38 28.42 35.17
N LYS A 192 1.20 28.97 34.26
CA LYS A 192 1.97 30.21 34.51
C LYS A 192 1.07 31.41 34.82
N ALA A 193 -0.05 31.54 34.12
CA ALA A 193 -1.02 32.61 34.37
C ALA A 193 -1.63 32.50 35.78
N ARG A 194 -2.00 31.29 36.20
CA ARG A 194 -2.51 31.04 37.57
C ARG A 194 -1.45 31.28 38.66
N GLU A 195 -0.20 30.92 38.40
CA GLU A 195 0.91 31.19 39.32
C GLU A 195 1.14 32.69 39.48
N LYS A 196 1.17 33.43 38.36
CA LYS A 196 1.28 34.90 38.37
C LYS A 196 0.11 35.56 39.10
N GLU A 197 -1.11 35.08 38.88
CA GLU A 197 -2.29 35.58 39.60
C GLU A 197 -2.21 35.32 41.11
N LYS A 198 -1.69 34.16 41.52
CA LYS A 198 -1.46 33.86 42.94
C LYS A 198 -0.39 34.77 43.55
N GLU A 199 0.67 35.05 42.82
CA GLU A 199 1.75 35.95 43.24
C GLU A 199 1.27 37.41 43.39
N GLU A 200 0.54 37.92 42.39
CA GLU A 200 -0.09 39.26 42.43
C GLU A 200 -1.10 39.43 43.57
N ARG A 201 -1.72 38.34 44.05
CA ARG A 201 -2.59 38.36 45.23
C ARG A 201 -1.83 38.28 46.57
N ARG A 202 -0.61 37.73 46.57
CA ARG A 202 0.25 37.63 47.77
C ARG A 202 0.99 38.93 48.05
N GLU A 203 1.47 39.63 47.02
CA GLU A 203 2.21 40.90 47.20
C GLU A 203 1.48 41.96 48.05
N PRO A 204 0.17 42.23 47.86
CA PRO A 204 -0.56 43.20 48.67
C PRO A 204 -0.73 42.72 50.12
N ALA A 205 -0.92 41.41 50.32
CA ALA A 205 -1.08 40.82 51.65
C ALA A 205 0.24 40.87 52.44
N GLU A 206 1.36 40.55 51.80
CA GLU A 206 2.69 40.67 52.40
C GLU A 206 3.05 42.13 52.69
N LYS A 207 2.71 43.05 51.79
CA LYS A 207 2.91 44.49 52.01
C LYS A 207 2.09 45.00 53.19
N ALA A 208 0.81 44.62 53.29
CA ALA A 208 -0.04 44.98 54.42
C ALA A 208 0.48 44.41 55.75
N LEU A 209 1.00 43.18 55.73
CA LEU A 209 1.60 42.55 56.91
C LEU A 209 2.85 43.31 57.36
N ARG A 210 3.74 43.70 56.43
CA ARG A 210 4.94 44.49 56.72
C ARG A 210 4.60 45.87 57.29
N GLU A 211 3.63 46.57 56.71
CA GLU A 211 3.17 47.87 57.22
C GLU A 211 2.59 47.76 58.63
N MET A 212 1.84 46.69 58.92
CA MET A 212 1.32 46.41 60.26
C MET A 212 2.44 46.13 61.28
N VAL A 213 3.44 45.33 60.91
CA VAL A 213 4.59 45.02 61.77
C VAL A 213 5.43 46.27 62.05
N GLU A 214 5.69 47.11 61.04
CA GLU A 214 6.36 48.39 61.24
C GLU A 214 5.58 49.34 62.16
N ARG A 215 4.24 49.36 62.04
CA ARG A 215 3.39 50.17 62.91
C ARG A 215 3.48 49.71 64.37
N GLN A 216 3.38 48.41 64.61
CA GLN A 216 3.54 47.85 65.96
C GLN A 216 4.92 48.13 66.54
N ARG A 217 5.98 48.08 65.72
CA ARG A 217 7.33 48.42 66.14
C ARG A 217 7.44 49.88 66.56
N ARG A 218 6.92 50.82 65.76
CA ARG A 218 6.90 52.26 66.11
C ARG A 218 6.11 52.52 67.39
N GLU A 219 4.97 51.87 67.57
CA GLU A 219 4.19 51.99 68.81
C GLU A 219 4.93 51.48 70.05
N ARG A 220 5.75 50.42 69.91
CA ARG A 220 6.62 49.95 71.00
C ARG A 220 7.76 50.91 71.28
N GLU A 221 8.40 51.45 70.24
CA GLU A 221 9.47 52.45 70.36
C GLU A 221 8.95 53.75 71.00
N ASP A 222 7.78 54.24 70.60
CA ASP A 222 7.12 55.41 71.20
C ASP A 222 6.72 55.18 72.67
N LYS A 223 6.24 53.97 73.01
CA LYS A 223 5.96 53.60 74.41
C LYS A 223 7.23 53.56 75.25
N GLN A 224 8.33 53.03 74.73
CA GLN A 224 9.62 53.05 75.43
C GLN A 224 10.18 54.47 75.59
N MET A 225 10.00 55.34 74.60
CA MET A 225 10.39 56.74 74.67
C MET A 225 9.58 57.51 75.72
N ARG A 226 8.25 57.32 75.76
CA ARG A 226 7.40 57.91 76.82
C ARG A 226 7.76 57.39 78.21
N ALA A 227 8.03 56.09 78.35
CA ALA A 227 8.49 55.51 79.60
C ALA A 227 9.85 56.09 80.06
N ARG A 228 10.72 56.51 79.11
CA ARG A 228 11.97 57.22 79.41
C ARG A 228 11.77 58.70 79.74
N GLU A 229 10.81 59.38 79.11
CA GLU A 229 10.52 60.79 79.38
C GLU A 229 9.73 61.00 80.68
N GLU A 230 8.91 60.03 81.11
CA GLU A 230 8.11 60.10 82.34
C GLU A 230 8.90 59.87 83.64
N GLY A 231 10.21 59.65 83.57
CA GLY A 231 11.09 59.75 84.75
C GLY A 231 10.61 58.94 85.95
N MET A 232 10.51 57.61 85.81
CA MET A 232 10.58 56.72 86.96
C MET A 232 11.89 55.96 86.91
N GLY A 233 12.80 56.39 87.79
CA GLY A 233 13.84 55.52 88.28
C GLY A 233 13.23 54.45 89.18
N GLU A 234 13.98 53.35 89.26
CA GLU A 234 13.86 52.21 90.18
C GLU A 234 13.15 50.96 89.66
N GLU A 235 13.91 49.87 89.85
CA GLU A 235 13.61 48.45 89.78
C GLU A 235 13.63 47.75 88.42
N GLU A 236 14.87 47.37 88.05
CA GLU A 236 15.19 46.02 87.61
C GLU A 236 14.43 44.96 88.43
N GLU A 237 13.45 44.29 87.84
CA GLU A 237 13.26 42.86 88.05
C GLU A 237 12.45 42.22 86.92
N MET A 238 13.12 41.34 86.17
CA MET A 238 12.57 40.12 85.55
C MET A 238 11.43 40.28 84.53
N ALA A 239 11.80 40.61 83.29
CA ALA A 239 11.04 40.21 82.09
C ALA A 239 11.85 39.19 81.29
N LYS A 240 11.85 37.94 81.77
CA LYS A 240 12.42 36.78 81.08
C LYS A 240 11.37 35.68 81.06
N GLU A 241 10.41 35.80 80.15
CA GLU A 241 9.61 34.70 79.59
C GLU A 241 8.66 35.29 78.54
N GLY A 242 8.79 34.84 77.30
CA GLY A 242 8.03 35.36 76.15
C GLY A 242 8.85 35.53 74.88
N LEU A 243 9.80 34.62 74.62
CA LEU A 243 10.48 34.45 73.33
C LEU A 243 10.63 32.95 73.05
N GLU A 244 9.50 32.25 73.02
CA GLU A 244 9.39 30.93 72.39
C GLU A 244 8.03 30.91 71.71
N ASP A 245 7.95 31.44 70.48
CA ASP A 245 6.81 31.20 69.57
C ASP A 245 7.11 31.65 68.11
N ASP A 246 8.37 31.57 67.68
CA ASP A 246 8.78 31.87 66.29
C ASP A 246 9.50 30.69 65.60
N GLU A 247 9.24 29.45 66.04
CA GLU A 247 9.85 28.24 65.44
C GLU A 247 8.84 27.15 65.01
N TRP A 248 7.60 27.53 64.68
CA TRP A 248 6.57 26.58 64.22
C TRP A 248 6.00 26.82 62.81
N LEU A 249 6.65 27.63 61.97
CA LEU A 249 6.19 27.91 60.59
C LEU A 249 7.18 27.54 59.49
N GLU A 250 7.98 26.49 59.69
CA GLU A 250 8.86 25.96 58.62
C GLU A 250 8.69 24.46 58.32
N LYS A 251 7.60 23.81 58.76
CA LYS A 251 7.46 22.36 58.59
C LYS A 251 6.07 21.84 58.23
N GLU A 252 5.37 22.50 57.32
CA GLU A 252 4.31 21.87 56.53
C GLU A 252 4.35 22.37 55.09
N GLY A 253 5.27 21.80 54.30
CA GLY A 253 5.45 22.11 52.89
C GLY A 253 6.07 20.98 52.07
N GLU A 254 6.02 19.74 52.54
CA GLU A 254 6.43 18.56 51.79
C GLU A 254 5.47 17.42 52.11
N MET A 255 4.41 17.27 51.30
CA MET A 255 3.72 16.00 51.01
C MET A 255 2.53 16.31 50.10
N ASP A 256 2.79 16.43 48.78
CA ASP A 256 1.91 15.86 47.76
C ASP A 256 2.63 15.84 46.40
N ALA A 257 3.53 14.87 46.22
CA ALA A 257 3.97 14.41 44.92
C ALA A 257 3.30 13.05 44.69
N GLY A 258 2.08 13.09 44.17
CA GLY A 258 1.41 11.92 43.63
C GLY A 258 2.17 11.43 42.40
N ASP A 259 3.08 10.49 42.60
CA ASP A 259 3.72 9.71 41.56
C ASP A 259 2.70 8.70 41.01
N GLY A 260 1.85 9.19 40.11
CA GLY A 260 1.03 8.36 39.24
C GLY A 260 1.89 7.70 38.17
N GLU A 261 2.71 6.71 38.55
CA GLU A 261 3.31 5.76 37.61
C GLU A 261 2.22 4.81 37.08
N GLY A 262 1.45 5.31 36.11
CA GLY A 262 0.68 4.49 35.19
C GLY A 262 1.62 3.78 34.23
N VAL A 263 2.23 2.69 34.69
CA VAL A 263 2.96 1.75 33.83
C VAL A 263 1.93 1.00 32.99
N ASN A 264 1.68 1.51 31.78
CA ASN A 264 1.07 0.72 30.72
C ASN A 264 2.07 -0.36 30.31
N ARG A 265 1.94 -1.54 30.92
CA ARG A 265 2.59 -2.76 30.47
C ARG A 265 1.93 -3.14 29.15
N TRP A 266 2.69 -2.99 28.08
CA TRP A 266 2.36 -3.52 26.77
C TRP A 266 2.22 -5.04 26.89
N GLU A 267 1.04 -5.57 26.55
CA GLU A 267 0.89 -6.97 26.19
C GLU A 267 1.78 -7.25 24.98
N GLU A 268 2.85 -8.02 25.20
CA GLU A 268 3.52 -8.76 24.13
C GLU A 268 2.50 -9.75 23.58
N VAL A 269 2.08 -9.50 22.35
CA VAL A 269 1.40 -10.49 21.53
C VAL A 269 2.49 -11.33 20.89
N ASP A 270 2.75 -12.51 21.47
CA ASP A 270 3.50 -13.57 20.81
C ASP A 270 2.69 -14.05 19.60
N LEU A 271 3.16 -13.70 18.40
CA LEU A 271 2.74 -14.28 17.13
C LEU A 271 3.89 -15.11 16.59
N ASP A 272 3.96 -16.35 17.04
CA ASP A 272 4.66 -17.48 16.42
C ASP A 272 3.84 -18.72 16.81
N SER A 273 3.54 -19.70 15.98
CA SER A 273 3.88 -19.98 14.60
C SER A 273 3.01 -21.18 14.23
N ASP A 274 2.02 -21.03 13.37
CA ASP A 274 1.40 -22.21 12.74
C ASP A 274 2.33 -22.67 11.63
N GLU A 275 2.90 -23.84 11.90
CA GLU A 275 3.80 -24.61 11.07
C GLU A 275 3.14 -24.91 9.72
N PHE A 276 3.86 -24.52 8.67
CA PHE A 276 3.55 -24.77 7.28
C PHE A 276 4.00 -26.21 6.98
N ASP A 277 3.06 -27.13 6.78
CA ASP A 277 3.32 -28.42 6.15
C ASP A 277 3.42 -28.23 4.62
N PHE A 278 4.62 -28.42 4.07
CA PHE A 278 4.89 -28.69 2.65
C PHE A 278 6.13 -29.57 2.47
#